data_AF-A0A850HAX3-F1
#
_entry.id   AF-A0A850HAX3-F1
#
_cell.length_a   1.000
_cell.length_b   1.000
_cell.length_c   1.000
_cell.angle_alpha   90.00
_cell.angle_beta   90.00
_cell.angle_gamma   90.00
#
_symmetry.space_group_name_H-M   'P 1'
#
loop_
_entity.id
_entity.type
_entity.pdbx_description
1 polymer ?
#
loop_
_entity_poly.entity_id
_entity_poly.type
_entity_poly.pdbx_seq_one_letter_code
_entity_poly.pdbx_strand_id
1 'polypeptide(L)'
;MSAFLTALSRLGDQLAAHVLLAASAIALGIVVALPLAVWASRSQAVARVTLGFASLVQTIPALALLALFFPILLSLRAVFGEGLPTLGFLPALLALALYALLPILRNAVTAQANLDPGVLEAADGVGMTRWQKLKLVEAPLSAPFVMAGIRTAAVWTIGAATLATTIGQKSLGDPIFAGLQTQNWALVLAGCFASAGLALIADALLGLIEKGLATRRKALWSSGLLAVALGIGAALWVQFGERGDDDRILIGAKGFSEQYILSRLIGQRLEDAGYLVEYRDGLGSAVAHSAVASSDIDILVDYTGTIWTNQMKRNDNPPRDQMLAEIEQWESETSGTRVLGRMGFENAYGLAMREEVAAERGFESIADLVAAAPGLTIGGDPEFFERPEWIAVRDAYGLNFGENRNFAPTFMYNALKSGEADVISAYTSDGRIAADNLRILADPEGAFPNYDAVMLLAPSRADDAAIVAVLQPLIGAIDVEAMREANFAVDREEDKLTPRAAAQMLTDRIGLEAP
;
A
#
# COMPACT_ATOMS: atom_id res chain seq x y z
N MET A 1 -18.70 11.08 20.38
CA MET A 1 -17.63 10.05 20.42
C MET A 1 -16.41 10.65 19.73
N SER A 2 -15.20 10.56 20.30
CA SER A 2 -14.02 11.20 19.67
C SER A 2 -13.76 10.58 18.29
N ALA A 3 -13.25 11.37 17.33
CA ALA A 3 -12.93 10.90 15.98
C ALA A 3 -12.05 9.63 15.99
N PHE A 4 -11.14 9.56 16.97
CA PHE A 4 -10.31 8.39 17.25
C PHE A 4 -11.11 7.13 17.60
N LEU A 5 -12.08 7.21 18.53
CA LEU A 5 -12.87 6.05 18.93
C LEU A 5 -13.75 5.53 17.79
N THR A 6 -14.31 6.45 16.98
CA THR A 6 -15.04 6.08 15.76
C THR A 6 -14.13 5.38 14.77
N ALA A 7 -12.93 5.91 14.51
CA ALA A 7 -11.94 5.27 13.65
C ALA A 7 -11.60 3.85 14.14
N LEU A 8 -11.27 3.69 15.42
CA LEU A 8 -10.90 2.42 16.02
C LEU A 8 -12.03 1.36 15.91
N SER A 9 -13.28 1.77 16.12
CA SER A 9 -14.44 0.86 16.03
C SER A 9 -14.70 0.30 14.63
N ARG A 10 -14.18 0.96 13.58
CA ARG A 10 -14.38 0.57 12.18
C ARG A 10 -13.26 -0.32 11.63
N LEU A 11 -12.22 -0.64 12.42
CA LEU A 11 -11.07 -1.40 11.95
C LEU A 11 -11.27 -2.93 11.96
N GLY A 12 -12.49 -3.43 12.20
CA GLY A 12 -12.74 -4.86 12.41
C GLY A 12 -12.27 -5.73 11.25
N ASP A 13 -12.60 -5.35 10.01
CA ASP A 13 -12.20 -6.12 8.82
C ASP A 13 -10.70 -6.00 8.54
N GLN A 14 -10.10 -4.82 8.70
CA GLN A 14 -8.64 -4.62 8.56
C GLN A 14 -7.87 -5.43 9.61
N LEU A 15 -8.32 -5.41 10.86
CA LEU A 15 -7.74 -6.18 11.95
C LEU A 15 -7.79 -7.68 11.65
N ALA A 16 -8.94 -8.18 11.20
CA ALA A 16 -9.08 -9.59 10.86
C ALA A 16 -8.15 -9.99 9.70
N ALA A 17 -8.08 -9.18 8.63
CA ALA A 17 -7.17 -9.43 7.51
C ALA A 17 -5.71 -9.44 7.97
N HIS A 18 -5.34 -8.48 8.81
CA HIS A 18 -3.99 -8.35 9.37
C HIS A 18 -3.59 -9.55 10.22
N VAL A 19 -4.51 -10.04 11.08
CA VAL A 19 -4.30 -11.24 11.90
C VAL A 19 -4.08 -12.46 11.01
N LEU A 20 -4.91 -12.68 9.99
CA LEU A 20 -4.77 -13.84 9.11
C LEU A 20 -3.47 -13.80 8.30
N LEU A 21 -3.12 -12.64 7.75
CA LEU A 21 -1.88 -12.46 7.01
C LEU A 21 -0.66 -12.75 7.89
N ALA A 22 -0.58 -12.10 9.07
CA ALA A 22 0.54 -12.28 9.98
C ALA A 22 0.63 -13.73 10.49
N ALA A 23 -0.50 -14.34 10.90
CA ALA A 23 -0.52 -15.71 11.38
C ALA A 23 -0.10 -16.71 10.29
N SER A 24 -0.56 -16.52 9.05
CA SER A 24 -0.19 -17.37 7.91
C SER A 24 1.28 -17.23 7.55
N ALA A 25 1.82 -16.01 7.56
CA ALA A 25 3.23 -15.75 7.30
C ALA A 25 4.14 -16.35 8.37
N ILE A 26 3.79 -16.22 9.65
CA ILE A 26 4.51 -16.84 10.76
C ILE A 26 4.42 -18.37 10.65
N ALA A 27 3.24 -18.93 10.35
CA ALA A 27 3.06 -20.37 10.19
C ALA A 27 3.92 -20.92 9.05
N LEU A 28 3.93 -20.26 7.89
CA LEU A 28 4.79 -20.62 6.76
C LEU A 28 6.27 -20.50 7.15
N GLY A 29 6.65 -19.41 7.83
CA GLY A 29 7.98 -19.20 8.38
C GLY A 29 8.41 -20.33 9.32
N ILE A 30 7.55 -20.80 10.21
CA ILE A 30 7.80 -21.94 11.11
C ILE A 30 7.97 -23.25 10.32
N VAL A 31 7.08 -23.52 9.37
CA VAL A 31 7.10 -24.72 8.53
C VAL A 31 8.41 -24.82 7.74
N VAL A 32 8.96 -23.70 7.29
CA VAL A 32 10.24 -23.66 6.57
C VAL A 32 11.44 -23.63 7.53
N ALA A 33 11.38 -22.80 8.58
CA ALA A 33 12.52 -22.58 9.48
C ALA A 33 12.82 -23.79 10.35
N LEU A 34 11.84 -24.51 10.89
CA LEU A 34 12.12 -25.60 11.82
C LEU A 34 12.85 -26.79 11.16
N PRO A 35 12.44 -27.29 9.97
CA PRO A 35 13.21 -28.32 9.27
C PRO A 35 14.62 -27.85 8.91
N LEU A 36 14.75 -26.61 8.43
CA LEU A 36 16.05 -26.02 8.12
C LEU A 36 16.93 -25.87 9.36
N ALA A 37 16.37 -25.50 10.50
CA ALA A 37 17.09 -25.42 11.77
C ALA A 37 17.58 -26.80 12.23
N VAL A 38 16.74 -27.84 12.12
CA VAL A 38 17.14 -29.23 12.42
C VAL A 38 18.23 -29.73 11.46
N TRP A 39 18.25 -29.27 10.22
CA TRP A 39 19.31 -29.61 9.27
C TRP A 39 20.61 -28.84 9.56
N ALA A 40 20.49 -27.53 9.81
CA ALA A 40 21.58 -26.65 10.21
C ALA A 40 22.25 -27.13 11.52
N SER A 41 21.46 -27.67 12.45
CA SER A 41 21.94 -28.22 13.72
C SER A 41 22.90 -29.40 13.54
N ARG A 42 22.90 -30.02 12.35
CA ARG A 42 23.74 -31.18 12.02
C ARG A 42 24.87 -30.83 11.06
N SER A 43 24.92 -29.62 10.52
CA SER A 43 25.92 -29.20 9.54
C SER A 43 26.25 -27.71 9.69
N GLN A 44 27.48 -27.44 10.10
CA GLN A 44 28.02 -26.08 10.22
C GLN A 44 27.97 -25.30 8.90
N ALA A 45 28.12 -25.99 7.76
CA ALA A 45 27.99 -25.38 6.43
C ALA A 45 26.55 -24.93 6.16
N VAL A 46 25.57 -25.80 6.45
CA VAL A 46 24.13 -25.46 6.30
C VAL A 46 23.77 -24.32 7.23
N ALA A 47 24.19 -24.36 8.49
CA ALA A 47 23.95 -23.27 9.45
C ALA A 47 24.47 -21.92 8.92
N ARG A 48 25.71 -21.89 8.40
CA ARG A 48 26.31 -20.67 7.84
C ARG A 48 25.54 -20.15 6.63
N VAL A 49 25.18 -21.03 5.69
CA VAL A 49 24.46 -20.65 4.46
C VAL A 49 23.05 -20.18 4.79
N THR A 50 22.30 -20.93 5.58
CA THR A 50 20.90 -20.63 5.89
C THR A 50 20.77 -19.36 6.74
N LEU A 51 21.64 -19.16 7.75
CA LEU A 51 21.66 -17.91 8.51
C LEU A 51 22.15 -16.73 7.68
N GLY A 52 23.14 -16.93 6.81
CA GLY A 52 23.61 -15.91 5.87
C GLY A 52 22.52 -15.44 4.92
N PHE A 53 21.80 -16.38 4.31
CA PHE A 53 20.65 -16.10 3.44
C PHE A 53 19.54 -15.37 4.20
N ALA A 54 19.14 -15.87 5.37
CA ALA A 54 18.09 -15.22 6.16
C ALA A 54 18.50 -13.82 6.64
N SER A 55 19.79 -13.59 6.90
CA SER A 55 20.32 -12.26 7.22
C SER A 55 20.30 -11.32 6.02
N LEU A 56 20.67 -11.82 4.83
CA LEU A 56 20.60 -11.07 3.58
C LEU A 56 19.17 -10.61 3.29
N VAL A 57 18.19 -11.52 3.40
CA VAL A 57 16.77 -11.21 3.22
C VAL A 57 16.33 -10.07 4.14
N GLN A 58 16.71 -10.11 5.43
CA GLN A 58 16.32 -9.06 6.38
C GLN A 58 17.01 -7.71 6.17
N THR A 59 18.09 -7.67 5.40
CA THR A 59 18.74 -6.40 5.04
C THR A 59 17.98 -5.65 3.94
N ILE A 60 17.13 -6.33 3.18
CA ILE A 60 16.25 -5.72 2.18
C ILE A 60 15.12 -5.02 2.94
N PRO A 61 14.85 -3.71 2.73
CA PRO A 61 13.73 -3.03 3.38
C PRO A 61 12.39 -3.75 3.14
N ALA A 62 11.53 -3.82 4.16
CA ALA A 62 10.29 -4.60 4.10
C ALA A 62 9.37 -4.17 2.94
N LEU A 63 9.24 -2.86 2.72
CA LEU A 63 8.49 -2.30 1.59
C LEU A 63 9.08 -2.73 0.24
N ALA A 64 10.42 -2.70 0.11
CA ALA A 64 11.09 -3.10 -1.12
C ALA A 64 10.96 -4.62 -1.37
N LEU A 65 11.04 -5.43 -0.32
CA LEU A 65 10.82 -6.87 -0.45
C LEU A 65 9.39 -7.18 -0.88
N LEU A 66 8.39 -6.51 -0.30
CA LEU A 66 6.98 -6.62 -0.71
C LEU A 66 6.80 -6.26 -2.19
N ALA A 67 7.36 -5.13 -2.63
CA ALA A 67 7.30 -4.69 -4.02
C ALA A 67 8.02 -5.66 -4.99
N LEU A 68 9.15 -6.25 -4.56
CA LEU A 68 9.94 -7.18 -5.37
C LEU A 68 9.17 -8.47 -5.72
N PHE A 69 8.20 -8.87 -4.91
CA PHE A 69 7.38 -10.06 -5.22
C PHE A 69 6.46 -9.86 -6.42
N PHE A 70 6.07 -8.62 -6.76
CA PHE A 70 5.25 -8.36 -7.94
C PHE A 70 5.91 -8.86 -9.25
N PRO A 71 7.12 -8.40 -9.64
CA PRO A 71 7.76 -8.88 -10.86
C PRO A 71 8.16 -10.36 -10.78
N ILE A 72 8.49 -10.88 -9.59
CA ILE A 72 8.79 -12.30 -9.40
C ILE A 72 7.57 -13.15 -9.72
N LEU A 73 6.42 -12.87 -9.10
CA LEU A 73 5.19 -13.63 -9.32
C LEU A 73 4.69 -13.45 -10.75
N LEU A 74 4.85 -12.27 -11.34
CA LEU A 74 4.53 -12.03 -12.74
C LEU A 74 5.36 -12.92 -13.66
N SER A 75 6.67 -13.03 -13.44
CA SER A 75 7.52 -13.94 -14.22
C SER A 75 7.14 -15.41 -14.05
N LEU A 76 6.60 -15.77 -12.88
CA LEU A 76 6.16 -17.13 -12.57
C LEU A 76 4.80 -17.48 -13.20
N ARG A 77 3.99 -16.50 -13.62
CA ARG A 77 2.76 -16.77 -14.39
C ARG A 77 3.02 -17.52 -15.69
N ALA A 78 4.19 -17.32 -16.31
CA ALA A 78 4.61 -18.08 -17.49
C ALA A 78 4.70 -19.60 -17.23
N VAL A 79 4.90 -20.01 -15.98
CA VAL A 79 5.05 -21.42 -15.57
C VAL A 79 3.78 -21.94 -14.89
N PHE A 80 3.17 -21.14 -14.02
CA PHE A 80 2.05 -21.56 -13.17
C PHE A 80 0.67 -21.14 -13.71
N GLY A 81 0.62 -20.39 -14.81
CA GLY A 81 -0.59 -19.88 -15.42
C GLY A 81 -0.99 -18.48 -14.92
N GLU A 82 -1.91 -17.86 -15.64
CA GLU A 82 -2.36 -16.48 -15.38
C GLU A 82 -3.14 -16.33 -14.06
N GLY A 83 -3.69 -17.42 -13.54
CA GLY A 83 -4.42 -17.42 -12.26
C GLY A 83 -3.55 -17.24 -11.01
N LEU A 84 -2.23 -17.10 -11.13
CA LEU A 84 -1.36 -16.83 -9.99
C LEU A 84 -1.53 -15.36 -9.53
N PRO A 85 -2.00 -15.09 -8.29
CA PRO A 85 -2.15 -13.72 -7.81
C PRO A 85 -0.78 -13.02 -7.70
N THR A 86 -0.62 -11.87 -8.34
CA THR A 86 0.63 -11.08 -8.33
C THR A 86 0.60 -9.95 -7.32
N LEU A 87 -0.59 -9.64 -6.79
CA LEU A 87 -0.86 -8.59 -5.81
C LEU A 87 -1.65 -9.17 -4.62
N GLY A 88 -1.82 -8.38 -3.57
CA GLY A 88 -2.60 -8.76 -2.41
C GLY A 88 -1.94 -9.83 -1.54
N PHE A 89 -2.69 -10.87 -1.18
CA PHE A 89 -2.34 -11.77 -0.09
C PHE A 89 -1.07 -12.60 -0.34
N LEU A 90 -0.93 -13.19 -1.53
CA LEU A 90 0.17 -14.09 -1.83
C LEU A 90 1.56 -13.42 -1.76
N PRO A 91 1.83 -12.31 -2.47
CA PRO A 91 3.12 -11.61 -2.36
C PRO A 91 3.39 -11.14 -0.92
N ALA A 92 2.37 -10.65 -0.21
CA ALA A 92 2.49 -10.24 1.18
C ALA A 92 2.90 -11.42 2.09
N LEU A 93 2.23 -12.56 1.93
CA LEU A 93 2.50 -13.79 2.68
C LEU A 93 3.96 -14.24 2.49
N LEU A 94 4.43 -14.27 1.25
CA LEU A 94 5.78 -14.74 0.92
C LEU A 94 6.85 -13.81 1.47
N ALA A 95 6.70 -12.49 1.29
CA ALA A 95 7.64 -11.50 1.82
C ALA A 95 7.72 -11.54 3.35
N LEU A 96 6.56 -11.59 4.02
CA LEU A 96 6.49 -11.62 5.48
C LEU A 96 7.01 -12.94 6.06
N ALA A 97 6.76 -14.08 5.40
CA ALA A 97 7.30 -15.37 5.82
C ALA A 97 8.84 -15.42 5.72
N LEU A 98 9.40 -14.80 4.67
CA LEU A 98 10.85 -14.62 4.55
C LEU A 98 11.42 -13.76 5.68
N TYR A 99 10.72 -12.69 6.07
CA TYR A 99 11.11 -11.86 7.22
C TYR A 99 11.06 -12.62 8.55
N ALA A 100 10.04 -13.46 8.74
CA ALA A 100 9.88 -14.30 9.92
C ALA A 100 10.96 -15.38 10.05
N LEU A 101 11.67 -15.70 8.96
CA LEU A 101 12.60 -16.82 8.89
C LEU A 101 13.82 -16.65 9.81
N LEU A 102 14.49 -15.49 9.78
CA LEU A 102 15.76 -15.32 10.50
C LEU A 102 15.62 -15.42 12.03
N PRO A 103 14.64 -14.77 12.71
CA PRO A 103 14.57 -14.84 14.17
C PRO A 103 14.27 -16.27 14.64
N ILE A 104 13.45 -17.02 13.89
CA ILE A 104 13.14 -18.42 14.18
C ILE A 104 14.39 -19.29 13.98
N LEU A 105 15.03 -19.19 12.81
CA LEU A 105 16.25 -19.95 12.50
C LEU A 105 17.38 -19.67 13.49
N ARG A 106 17.67 -18.39 13.74
CA ARG A 106 18.77 -17.97 14.61
C ARG A 106 18.56 -18.49 16.02
N ASN A 107 17.37 -18.33 16.58
CA ASN A 107 17.10 -18.84 17.93
C ASN A 107 17.12 -20.38 17.97
N ALA A 108 16.61 -21.07 16.95
CA ALA A 108 16.62 -22.53 16.90
C ALA A 108 18.06 -23.10 16.79
N VAL A 109 18.92 -22.49 15.98
CA VAL A 109 20.34 -22.88 15.85
C VAL A 109 21.10 -22.55 17.13
N THR A 110 20.88 -21.37 17.72
CA THR A 110 21.52 -20.99 19.00
C THR A 110 21.05 -21.86 20.16
N ALA A 111 19.81 -22.34 20.15
CA ALA A 111 19.30 -23.25 21.19
C ALA A 111 20.15 -24.51 21.32
N GLN A 112 20.58 -25.08 20.20
CA GLN A 112 21.40 -26.28 20.19
C GLN A 112 22.79 -26.04 20.80
N ALA A 113 23.41 -24.89 20.50
CA ALA A 113 24.71 -24.53 21.05
C ALA A 113 24.71 -24.38 22.58
N ASN A 114 23.52 -24.22 23.19
CA ASN A 114 23.34 -24.10 24.64
C ASN A 114 22.85 -25.40 25.30
N LEU A 115 22.69 -26.49 24.56
CA LEU A 115 22.35 -27.79 25.15
C LEU A 115 23.57 -28.39 25.86
N ASP A 116 23.37 -28.91 27.07
CA ASP A 116 24.43 -29.58 27.84
C ASP A 116 24.92 -30.84 27.09
N PRO A 117 26.22 -30.92 26.74
CA PRO A 117 26.79 -32.07 26.05
C PRO A 117 26.54 -33.39 26.80
N GLY A 118 26.56 -33.36 28.13
CA GLY A 118 26.33 -34.56 28.95
C GLY A 118 24.93 -35.14 28.79
N VAL A 119 23.91 -34.30 28.54
CA VAL A 119 22.55 -34.77 28.27
C VAL A 119 22.47 -35.43 26.89
N LEU A 120 23.21 -34.91 25.91
CA LEU A 120 23.26 -35.46 24.56
C LEU A 120 24.03 -36.79 24.53
N GLU A 121 25.13 -36.90 25.26
CA GLU A 121 25.91 -38.13 25.43
C GLU A 121 25.13 -39.21 26.19
N ALA A 122 24.38 -38.82 27.24
CA ALA A 122 23.51 -39.75 27.96
C ALA A 122 22.40 -40.32 27.06
N ALA A 123 21.82 -39.49 26.18
CA ALA A 123 20.85 -39.94 25.20
C ALA A 123 21.44 -40.94 24.20
N ASP A 124 22.68 -40.73 23.76
CA ASP A 124 23.40 -41.66 22.89
C ASP A 124 23.76 -42.96 23.63
N GLY A 125 24.17 -42.86 24.90
CA GLY A 125 24.56 -44.00 25.74
C GLY A 125 23.43 -44.98 26.04
N VAL A 126 22.17 -44.53 26.05
CA VAL A 126 20.98 -45.40 26.16
C VAL A 126 20.47 -45.91 24.80
N GLY A 127 21.18 -45.63 23.71
CA GLY A 127 20.89 -46.16 22.37
C GLY A 127 19.75 -45.45 21.63
N MET A 128 19.45 -44.19 21.95
CA MET A 128 18.41 -43.44 21.23
C MET A 128 18.77 -43.27 19.75
N THR A 129 17.82 -43.57 18.87
CA THR A 129 17.93 -43.17 17.45
C THR A 129 17.90 -41.65 17.31
N ARG A 130 18.40 -41.13 16.18
CA ARG A 130 18.38 -39.68 15.88
C ARG A 130 17.00 -39.05 16.02
N TRP A 131 15.94 -39.78 15.67
CA TRP A 131 14.56 -39.30 15.80
C TRP A 131 14.05 -39.33 17.25
N GLN A 132 14.42 -40.35 18.02
CA GLN A 132 14.10 -40.41 19.45
C GLN A 132 14.81 -39.30 20.22
N LYS A 133 16.11 -39.10 19.97
CA LYS A 133 16.90 -38.02 20.57
C LYS A 133 16.32 -36.64 20.24
N LEU A 134 15.98 -36.40 18.97
CA LEU A 134 15.34 -35.16 18.54
C LEU A 134 14.01 -34.92 19.26
N LYS A 135 13.12 -35.91 19.28
CA LYS A 135 11.75 -35.74 19.80
C LYS A 135 11.67 -35.70 21.33
N LEU A 136 12.50 -36.48 22.02
CA LEU A 136 12.41 -36.68 23.47
C LEU A 136 13.39 -35.81 24.27
N VAL A 137 14.49 -35.36 23.65
CA VAL A 137 15.57 -34.64 24.33
C VAL A 137 15.76 -33.26 23.72
N GLU A 138 16.16 -33.16 22.46
CA GLU A 138 16.54 -31.89 21.84
C GLU A 138 15.33 -30.95 21.71
N ALA A 139 14.22 -31.39 21.11
CA ALA A 139 13.06 -30.53 20.88
C ALA A 139 12.45 -29.98 22.19
N PRO A 140 12.24 -30.77 23.26
CA PRO A 140 11.74 -30.24 24.53
C PRO A 140 12.69 -29.23 25.19
N LEU A 141 14.00 -29.45 25.10
CA LEU A 141 15.00 -28.55 25.70
C LEU A 141 15.18 -27.26 24.89
N SER A 142 15.08 -27.34 23.56
CA SER A 142 15.19 -26.20 22.66
C SER A 142 13.88 -25.43 22.49
N ALA A 143 12.72 -26.02 22.84
CA ALA A 143 11.41 -25.41 22.62
C ALA A 143 11.25 -23.97 23.17
N PRO A 144 11.71 -23.61 24.39
CA PRO A 144 11.61 -22.25 24.87
C PRO A 144 12.38 -21.25 24.00
N PHE A 145 13.59 -21.62 23.55
CA PHE A 145 14.40 -20.79 22.66
C PHE A 145 13.75 -20.63 21.28
N VAL A 146 13.24 -21.72 20.71
CA VAL A 146 12.49 -21.68 19.44
C VAL A 146 11.27 -20.75 19.58
N MET A 147 10.54 -20.83 20.69
CA MET A 147 9.42 -19.94 20.96
C MET A 147 9.83 -18.47 21.11
N ALA A 148 10.97 -18.18 21.73
CA ALA A 148 11.52 -16.82 21.77
C ALA A 148 11.83 -16.28 20.36
N GLY A 149 12.29 -17.15 19.45
CA GLY A 149 12.44 -16.85 18.03
C GLY A 149 11.12 -16.57 17.33
N ILE A 150 10.12 -17.41 17.54
CA ILE A 150 8.76 -17.23 16.99
C ILE A 150 8.12 -15.94 17.51
N ARG A 151 8.31 -15.63 18.79
CA ARG A 151 7.81 -14.40 19.43
C ARG A 151 8.43 -13.15 18.81
N THR A 152 9.75 -13.12 18.66
CA THR A 152 10.45 -12.03 17.93
C THR A 152 9.95 -11.91 16.49
N ALA A 153 9.84 -13.03 15.78
CA ALA A 153 9.32 -13.04 14.40
C ALA A 153 7.90 -12.53 14.31
N ALA A 154 7.03 -12.84 15.28
CA ALA A 154 5.65 -12.40 15.30
C ALA A 154 5.53 -10.88 15.42
N VAL A 155 6.27 -10.26 16.35
CA VAL A 155 6.27 -8.80 16.53
C VAL A 155 6.75 -8.10 15.25
N TRP A 156 7.83 -8.59 14.64
CA TRP A 156 8.37 -8.01 13.41
C TRP A 156 7.42 -8.20 12.22
N THR A 157 6.80 -9.37 12.11
CA THR A 157 5.85 -9.68 11.05
C THR A 157 4.59 -8.82 11.16
N ILE A 158 4.03 -8.66 12.37
CA ILE A 158 2.84 -7.83 12.60
C ILE A 158 3.14 -6.36 12.27
N GLY A 159 4.31 -5.84 12.65
CA GLY A 159 4.74 -4.49 12.29
C GLY A 159 4.89 -4.33 10.77
N ALA A 160 5.67 -5.20 10.13
CA ALA A 160 5.91 -5.14 8.68
C ALA A 160 4.63 -5.35 7.85
N ALA A 161 3.67 -6.13 8.34
CA ALA A 161 2.39 -6.36 7.67
C ALA A 161 1.56 -5.08 7.44
N THR A 162 1.83 -4.00 8.18
CA THR A 162 1.21 -2.69 7.92
C THR A 162 1.62 -2.10 6.56
N LEU A 163 2.77 -2.53 6.01
CA LEU A 163 3.22 -2.10 4.69
C LEU A 163 2.54 -2.90 3.56
N ALA A 164 1.82 -3.97 3.87
CA ALA A 164 1.19 -4.81 2.85
C ALA A 164 0.08 -4.07 2.07
N THR A 165 -0.48 -3.00 2.65
CA THR A 165 -1.43 -2.10 1.98
C THR A 165 -0.91 -1.58 0.64
N THR A 166 0.39 -1.29 0.53
CA THR A 166 0.95 -0.69 -0.69
C THR A 166 0.96 -1.65 -1.88
N ILE A 167 0.84 -2.95 -1.63
CA ILE A 167 0.72 -4.00 -2.66
C ILE A 167 -0.71 -4.56 -2.76
N GLY A 168 -1.70 -3.83 -2.22
CA GLY A 168 -3.12 -4.15 -2.32
C GLY A 168 -3.64 -5.15 -1.30
N GLN A 169 -2.84 -5.53 -0.30
CA GLN A 169 -3.32 -6.40 0.78
C GLN A 169 -3.94 -5.59 1.90
N LYS A 170 -5.25 -5.80 2.14
CA LYS A 170 -5.97 -5.21 3.28
C LYS A 170 -5.21 -5.48 4.58
N SER A 171 -4.94 -4.43 5.33
CA SER A 171 -4.19 -4.51 6.59
C SER A 171 -4.52 -3.34 7.53
N LEU A 172 -3.99 -3.37 8.75
CA LEU A 172 -4.04 -2.21 9.67
C LEU A 172 -3.20 -1.02 9.16
N GLY A 173 -2.46 -1.19 8.07
CA GLY A 173 -1.79 -0.12 7.33
C GLY A 173 -2.75 0.81 6.59
N ASP A 174 -3.91 0.32 6.13
CA ASP A 174 -4.88 1.10 5.35
C ASP A 174 -5.24 2.44 6.04
N PRO A 175 -5.65 2.48 7.33
CA PRO A 175 -5.91 3.74 8.02
C PRO A 175 -4.65 4.58 8.28
N ILE A 176 -3.46 3.96 8.36
CA ILE A 176 -2.20 4.68 8.58
C ILE A 176 -1.83 5.47 7.32
N PHE A 177 -1.80 4.81 6.17
CA PHE A 177 -1.46 5.45 4.89
C PHE A 177 -2.52 6.48 4.48
N ALA A 178 -3.81 6.14 4.56
CA ALA A 178 -4.87 7.09 4.27
C ALA A 178 -4.86 8.29 5.23
N GLY A 179 -4.59 8.06 6.51
CA GLY A 179 -4.46 9.12 7.52
C GLY A 179 -3.25 10.02 7.29
N LEU A 180 -2.11 9.48 6.88
CA LEU A 180 -0.91 10.27 6.56
C LEU A 180 -1.15 11.19 5.37
N GLN A 181 -1.81 10.68 4.33
CA GLN A 181 -2.08 11.43 3.10
C GLN A 181 -3.13 12.53 3.31
N THR A 182 -4.18 12.24 4.05
CA THR A 182 -5.21 13.24 4.42
C THR A 182 -4.83 14.08 5.65
N GLN A 183 -3.63 13.85 6.21
CA GLN A 183 -3.18 14.44 7.48
C GLN A 183 -4.25 14.32 8.59
N ASN A 184 -4.96 13.19 8.62
CA ASN A 184 -5.93 12.84 9.64
C ASN A 184 -5.24 12.01 10.73
N TRP A 185 -4.69 12.68 11.73
CA TRP A 185 -3.94 12.05 12.82
C TRP A 185 -4.79 11.08 13.65
N ALA A 186 -6.12 11.23 13.68
CA ALA A 186 -6.98 10.27 14.37
C ALA A 186 -6.98 8.90 13.66
N LEU A 187 -6.98 8.86 12.32
CA LEU A 187 -6.83 7.62 11.54
C LEU A 187 -5.45 7.01 11.70
N VAL A 188 -4.40 7.83 11.60
CA VAL A 188 -3.00 7.38 11.79
C VAL A 188 -2.83 6.73 13.16
N LEU A 189 -3.25 7.42 14.22
CA LEU A 189 -3.15 6.90 15.58
C LEU A 189 -4.00 5.65 15.77
N ALA A 190 -5.22 5.60 15.24
CA ALA A 190 -6.06 4.41 15.35
C ALA A 190 -5.39 3.17 14.74
N GLY A 191 -4.83 3.29 13.53
CA GLY A 191 -4.08 2.21 12.88
C GLY A 191 -2.81 1.82 13.66
N CYS A 192 -2.02 2.80 14.09
CA CYS A 192 -0.80 2.56 14.88
C CYS A 192 -1.08 1.89 16.22
N PHE A 193 -2.08 2.35 16.98
CA PHE A 193 -2.46 1.76 18.26
C PHE A 193 -3.06 0.37 18.09
N ALA A 194 -3.88 0.14 17.05
CA ALA A 194 -4.41 -1.19 16.75
C ALA A 194 -3.30 -2.18 16.41
N SER A 195 -2.34 -1.78 15.57
CA SER A 195 -1.20 -2.63 15.17
C SER A 195 -0.27 -2.91 16.36
N ALA A 196 0.10 -1.89 17.14
CA ALA A 196 0.91 -2.05 18.34
C ALA A 196 0.21 -2.91 19.40
N GLY A 197 -1.09 -2.70 19.62
CA GLY A 197 -1.91 -3.51 20.51
C GLY A 197 -1.94 -4.98 20.09
N LEU A 198 -2.14 -5.25 18.79
CA LEU A 198 -2.08 -6.60 18.25
C LEU A 198 -0.71 -7.25 18.47
N ALA A 199 0.38 -6.52 18.20
CA ALA A 199 1.74 -7.03 18.43
C ALA A 199 1.99 -7.38 19.90
N LEU A 200 1.58 -6.52 20.84
CA LEU A 200 1.72 -6.75 22.28
C LEU A 200 0.88 -7.93 22.77
N ILE A 201 -0.35 -8.08 22.26
CA ILE A 201 -1.22 -9.22 22.60
C ILE A 201 -0.60 -10.51 22.07
N ALA A 202 -0.17 -10.54 20.81
CA ALA A 202 0.49 -11.70 20.22
C ALA A 202 1.76 -12.07 20.99
N ASP A 203 2.60 -11.09 21.32
CA ASP A 203 3.82 -11.26 22.11
C ASP A 203 3.53 -11.86 23.50
N ALA A 204 2.52 -11.34 24.20
CA ALA A 204 2.11 -11.84 25.51
C ALA A 204 1.57 -13.27 25.46
N LEU A 205 0.73 -13.59 24.46
CA LEU A 205 0.19 -14.94 24.27
C LEU A 205 1.29 -15.95 23.93
N LEU A 206 2.21 -15.60 23.04
CA LEU A 206 3.37 -16.45 22.71
C LEU A 206 4.33 -16.57 23.89
N GLY A 207 4.50 -15.51 24.68
CA GLY A 207 5.26 -15.55 25.94
C GLY A 207 4.64 -16.46 27.01
N LEU A 208 3.31 -16.56 27.06
CA LEU A 208 2.62 -17.52 27.92
C LEU A 208 2.94 -18.97 27.51
N ILE A 209 2.96 -19.23 26.19
CA ILE A 209 3.34 -20.53 25.61
C ILE A 209 4.80 -20.85 25.95
N GLU A 210 5.71 -19.91 25.71
CA GLU A 210 7.13 -20.02 26.04
C GLU A 210 7.36 -20.37 27.51
N LYS A 211 6.75 -19.60 28.43
CA LYS A 211 6.86 -19.84 29.89
C LYS A 211 6.27 -21.20 30.29
N GLY A 212 5.16 -21.60 29.67
CA GLY A 212 4.55 -22.91 29.90
C GLY A 212 5.44 -24.07 29.46
N LEU A 213 6.12 -23.93 28.31
CA LEU A 213 7.08 -24.92 27.83
C LEU A 213 8.33 -24.98 28.72
N ALA A 214 8.89 -23.83 29.09
CA ALA A 214 10.07 -23.75 29.95
C ALA A 214 9.82 -24.38 31.34
N THR A 215 8.64 -24.13 31.92
CA THR A 215 8.26 -24.67 33.24
C THR A 215 7.57 -26.04 33.16
N ARG A 216 7.43 -26.63 31.96
CA ARG A 216 6.69 -27.88 31.69
C ARG A 216 5.26 -27.90 32.21
N ARG A 217 4.62 -26.73 32.37
CA ARG A 217 3.24 -26.58 32.85
C ARG A 217 2.27 -26.62 31.67
N LYS A 218 1.63 -27.79 31.47
CA LYS A 218 0.67 -28.02 30.38
C LYS A 218 -0.46 -27.00 30.31
N ALA A 219 -1.02 -26.62 31.45
CA ALA A 219 -2.11 -25.66 31.51
C ALA A 219 -1.74 -24.29 30.91
N LEU A 220 -0.50 -23.82 31.10
CA LEU A 220 -0.06 -22.51 30.61
C LEU A 220 0.13 -22.49 29.10
N TRP A 221 0.84 -23.47 28.53
CA TRP A 221 1.08 -23.45 27.09
C TRP A 221 -0.16 -23.84 26.29
N SER A 222 -1.04 -24.70 26.82
CA SER A 222 -2.31 -25.04 26.17
C SER A 222 -3.31 -23.89 26.17
N SER A 223 -3.40 -23.11 27.26
CA SER A 223 -4.28 -21.93 27.29
C SER A 223 -3.81 -20.83 26.34
N GLY A 224 -2.51 -20.61 26.24
CA GLY A 224 -1.93 -19.70 25.25
C GLY A 224 -2.23 -20.12 23.81
N LEU A 225 -2.04 -21.40 23.48
CA LEU A 225 -2.38 -21.93 22.15
C LEU A 225 -3.88 -21.79 21.85
N LEU A 226 -4.75 -22.09 22.83
CA LEU A 226 -6.19 -21.95 22.66
C LEU A 226 -6.58 -20.49 22.38
N ALA A 227 -6.01 -19.53 23.12
CA ALA A 227 -6.28 -18.11 22.90
C ALA A 227 -5.83 -17.64 21.50
N VAL A 228 -4.65 -18.09 21.03
CA VAL A 228 -4.19 -17.81 19.65
C VAL A 228 -5.14 -18.42 18.63
N ALA A 229 -5.53 -19.68 18.82
CA ALA A 229 -6.46 -20.37 17.92
C ALA A 229 -7.83 -19.69 17.86
N LEU A 230 -8.36 -19.23 18.99
CA LEU A 230 -9.61 -18.47 19.06
C LEU A 230 -9.50 -17.13 18.35
N GLY A 231 -8.38 -16.41 18.50
CA GLY A 231 -8.13 -15.16 17.79
C GLY A 231 -8.08 -15.34 16.27
N ILE A 232 -7.39 -16.38 15.79
CA ILE A 232 -7.36 -16.75 14.37
C ILE A 232 -8.75 -17.18 13.90
N GLY A 233 -9.48 -17.99 14.69
CA GLY A 233 -10.84 -18.42 14.39
C GLY A 233 -11.82 -17.26 14.27
N ALA A 234 -11.73 -16.26 15.14
CA ALA A 234 -12.52 -15.04 15.06
C ALA A 234 -12.18 -14.22 13.80
N ALA A 235 -10.90 -14.12 13.45
CA ALA A 235 -10.48 -13.44 12.22
C ALA A 235 -10.96 -14.18 10.96
N LEU A 236 -10.90 -15.51 10.94
CA LEU A 236 -11.46 -16.34 9.87
C LEU A 236 -12.97 -16.15 9.75
N TRP A 237 -13.68 -16.11 10.87
CA TRP A 237 -15.13 -15.86 10.88
C TRP A 237 -15.49 -14.48 10.31
N VAL A 238 -14.72 -13.44 10.63
CA VAL A 238 -14.95 -12.11 10.08
C VAL A 238 -14.68 -12.07 8.57
N GLN A 239 -13.66 -12.77 8.09
CA GLN A 239 -13.27 -12.75 6.67
C GLN A 239 -14.11 -13.68 5.79
N PHE A 240 -14.41 -14.88 6.27
CA PHE A 240 -15.00 -15.97 5.49
C PHE A 240 -16.34 -16.48 6.06
N GLY A 241 -16.82 -15.93 7.17
CA GLY A 241 -18.19 -16.22 7.62
C GLY A 241 -19.19 -15.82 6.53
N GLU A 242 -20.31 -16.54 6.41
CA GLU A 242 -21.36 -16.33 5.41
C GLU A 242 -21.84 -14.86 5.41
N ARG A 243 -21.14 -14.02 4.66
CA ARG A 243 -21.56 -12.70 4.20
C ARG A 243 -21.85 -12.96 2.74
N GLY A 244 -23.14 -12.98 2.36
CA GLY A 244 -23.59 -13.31 1.00
C GLY A 244 -22.63 -12.79 -0.05
N ASP A 245 -22.00 -13.74 -0.76
CA ASP A 245 -20.87 -13.48 -1.65
C ASP A 245 -21.37 -13.66 -3.09
N ASP A 246 -21.60 -12.53 -3.76
CA ASP A 246 -21.50 -12.37 -5.23
C ASP A 246 -21.68 -10.92 -5.71
N ASP A 247 -22.14 -9.98 -4.87
CA ASP A 247 -22.63 -8.67 -5.32
C ASP A 247 -21.90 -7.44 -4.75
N ARG A 248 -20.66 -7.61 -4.29
CA ARG A 248 -19.84 -6.47 -3.81
C ARG A 248 -19.00 -5.89 -4.93
N ILE A 249 -19.06 -4.57 -5.07
CA ILE A 249 -18.22 -3.80 -6.00
C ILE A 249 -17.02 -3.24 -5.24
N LEU A 250 -15.83 -3.60 -5.69
CA LEU A 250 -14.56 -3.19 -5.10
C LEU A 250 -13.96 -2.00 -5.86
N ILE A 251 -13.84 -0.86 -5.18
CA ILE A 251 -13.31 0.37 -5.77
C ILE A 251 -11.88 0.61 -5.26
N GLY A 252 -10.92 0.70 -6.17
CA GLY A 252 -9.55 1.06 -5.86
C GLY A 252 -9.34 2.57 -5.77
N ALA A 253 -8.40 2.99 -4.91
CA ALA A 253 -7.95 4.37 -4.82
C ALA A 253 -6.44 4.44 -4.61
N LYS A 254 -5.77 5.31 -5.37
CA LYS A 254 -4.36 5.62 -5.15
C LYS A 254 -4.17 6.48 -3.91
N GLY A 255 -2.91 6.63 -3.51
CA GLY A 255 -2.52 7.27 -2.25
C GLY A 255 -2.57 8.80 -2.21
N PHE A 256 -3.70 9.43 -2.54
CA PHE A 256 -3.89 10.88 -2.38
C PHE A 256 -5.37 11.28 -2.31
N SER A 257 -5.64 12.48 -1.78
CA SER A 257 -6.99 12.93 -1.39
C SER A 257 -8.02 12.88 -2.51
N GLU A 258 -7.66 13.31 -3.73
CA GLU A 258 -8.54 13.26 -4.90
C GLU A 258 -9.07 11.84 -5.18
N GLN A 259 -8.20 10.83 -5.11
CA GLN A 259 -8.58 9.44 -5.35
C GLN A 259 -9.50 8.89 -4.26
N TYR A 260 -9.30 9.31 -3.02
CA TYR A 260 -10.23 8.97 -1.94
C TYR A 260 -11.58 9.63 -2.13
N ILE A 261 -11.63 10.89 -2.58
CA ILE A 261 -12.90 11.58 -2.86
C ILE A 261 -13.63 10.90 -4.02
N LEU A 262 -12.95 10.67 -5.15
CA LEU A 262 -13.55 10.07 -6.35
C LEU A 262 -14.02 8.63 -6.09
N SER A 263 -13.24 7.82 -5.37
CA SER A 263 -13.70 6.49 -4.99
C SER A 263 -14.95 6.53 -4.11
N ARG A 264 -15.06 7.49 -3.17
CA ARG A 264 -16.26 7.65 -2.35
C ARG A 264 -17.45 8.21 -3.14
N LEU A 265 -17.22 9.07 -4.13
CA LEU A 265 -18.26 9.57 -5.04
C LEU A 265 -18.88 8.43 -5.85
N ILE A 266 -18.03 7.60 -6.47
CA ILE A 266 -18.44 6.40 -7.20
C ILE A 266 -19.17 5.43 -6.28
N GLY A 267 -18.59 5.17 -5.10
CA GLY A 267 -19.15 4.26 -4.12
C GLY A 267 -20.51 4.69 -3.58
N GLN A 268 -20.71 5.98 -3.29
CA GLN A 268 -22.01 6.51 -2.86
C GLN A 268 -23.10 6.29 -3.91
N ARG A 269 -22.81 6.53 -5.19
CA ARG A 269 -23.77 6.27 -6.28
C ARG A 269 -24.16 4.80 -6.37
N LEU A 270 -23.18 3.90 -6.25
CA LEU A 270 -23.43 2.47 -6.29
C LEU A 270 -24.20 2.01 -5.03
N GLU A 271 -23.85 2.53 -3.85
CA GLU A 271 -24.58 2.28 -2.60
C GLU A 271 -26.05 2.76 -2.72
N ASP A 272 -26.29 3.93 -3.30
CA ASP A 272 -27.64 4.47 -3.54
C ASP A 272 -28.45 3.61 -4.54
N ALA A 273 -27.77 3.02 -5.53
CA ALA A 273 -28.34 2.05 -6.47
C ALA A 273 -28.53 0.64 -5.86
N GLY A 274 -28.17 0.44 -4.58
CA GLY A 274 -28.38 -0.80 -3.85
C GLY A 274 -27.22 -1.79 -3.87
N TYR A 275 -26.08 -1.42 -4.47
CA TYR A 275 -24.88 -2.26 -4.44
C TYR A 275 -24.16 -2.18 -3.10
N LEU A 276 -23.49 -3.27 -2.75
CA LEU A 276 -22.57 -3.27 -1.62
C LEU A 276 -21.19 -2.84 -2.11
N VAL A 277 -20.61 -1.80 -1.53
CA VAL A 277 -19.31 -1.26 -1.97
C VAL A 277 -18.24 -1.52 -0.92
N GLU A 278 -17.06 -1.92 -1.40
CA GLU A 278 -15.85 -2.01 -0.59
C GLU A 278 -14.72 -1.19 -1.24
N TYR A 279 -13.79 -0.68 -0.44
CA TYR A 279 -12.71 0.18 -0.90
C TYR A 279 -11.34 -0.48 -0.71
N ARG A 280 -10.44 -0.29 -1.68
CA ARG A 280 -9.01 -0.65 -1.63
C ARG A 280 -8.19 0.64 -1.74
N ASP A 281 -7.92 1.24 -0.60
CA ASP A 281 -7.25 2.54 -0.49
C ASP A 281 -5.72 2.41 -0.45
N GLY A 282 -5.02 3.44 -0.92
CA GLY A 282 -3.56 3.56 -0.75
C GLY A 282 -2.75 2.66 -1.68
N LEU A 283 -3.34 2.26 -2.80
CA LEU A 283 -2.65 1.46 -3.82
C LEU A 283 -1.57 2.32 -4.51
N GLY A 284 -0.41 1.72 -4.80
CA GLY A 284 0.55 2.34 -5.72
C GLY A 284 0.00 2.37 -7.15
N SER A 285 0.44 3.31 -7.98
CA SER A 285 -0.11 3.50 -9.35
C SER A 285 -0.08 2.23 -10.21
N ALA A 286 1.08 1.56 -10.29
CA ALA A 286 1.22 0.32 -11.06
C ALA A 286 0.39 -0.83 -10.47
N VAL A 287 0.25 -0.87 -9.14
CA VAL A 287 -0.55 -1.87 -8.42
C VAL A 287 -2.04 -1.66 -8.69
N ALA A 288 -2.52 -0.42 -8.64
CA ALA A 288 -3.91 -0.07 -8.89
C ALA A 288 -4.34 -0.46 -10.30
N HIS A 289 -3.55 -0.07 -11.31
CA HIS A 289 -3.82 -0.40 -12.70
C HIS A 289 -3.78 -1.93 -12.95
N SER A 290 -2.75 -2.61 -12.42
CA SER A 290 -2.66 -4.06 -12.55
C SER A 290 -3.85 -4.76 -11.88
N ALA A 291 -4.34 -4.25 -10.76
CA ALA A 291 -5.46 -4.83 -10.02
C ALA A 291 -6.80 -4.68 -10.77
N VAL A 292 -7.06 -3.54 -11.44
CA VAL A 292 -8.27 -3.40 -12.26
C VAL A 292 -8.18 -4.27 -13.52
N ALA A 293 -6.99 -4.35 -14.12
CA ALA A 293 -6.73 -5.19 -15.28
C ALA A 293 -6.88 -6.70 -14.99
N SER A 294 -6.57 -7.15 -13.77
CA SER A 294 -6.76 -8.54 -13.34
C SER A 294 -8.13 -8.83 -12.72
N SER A 295 -9.04 -7.86 -12.67
CA SER A 295 -10.32 -7.96 -11.92
C SER A 295 -10.16 -8.23 -10.41
N ASP A 296 -9.00 -7.88 -9.83
CA ASP A 296 -8.79 -7.88 -8.38
C ASP A 296 -9.45 -6.67 -7.68
N ILE A 297 -9.75 -5.60 -8.45
CA ILE A 297 -10.69 -4.52 -8.11
C ILE A 297 -11.60 -4.29 -9.32
N ASP A 298 -12.83 -3.82 -9.10
CA ASP A 298 -13.82 -3.65 -10.16
C ASP A 298 -13.75 -2.28 -10.84
N ILE A 299 -13.46 -1.22 -10.07
CA ILE A 299 -13.48 0.16 -10.56
C ILE A 299 -12.25 0.92 -10.06
N LEU A 300 -11.64 1.72 -10.94
CA LEU A 300 -10.53 2.61 -10.62
C LEU A 300 -10.68 3.93 -11.38
N VAL A 301 -10.30 5.05 -10.77
CA VAL A 301 -9.99 6.26 -11.54
C VAL A 301 -8.48 6.33 -11.74
N ASP A 302 -8.04 6.38 -13.00
CA ASP A 302 -6.64 6.58 -13.36
C ASP A 302 -6.49 7.85 -14.23
N TYR A 303 -5.28 8.14 -14.68
CA TYR A 303 -4.96 9.34 -15.44
C TYR A 303 -4.27 8.96 -16.73
N THR A 304 -4.68 9.59 -17.83
CA THR A 304 -4.16 9.28 -19.18
C THR A 304 -2.64 9.30 -19.23
N GLY A 305 -2.00 10.34 -18.69
CA GLY A 305 -0.54 10.45 -18.66
C GLY A 305 0.14 9.31 -17.90
N THR A 306 -0.46 8.85 -16.79
CA THR A 306 0.07 7.72 -16.01
C THR A 306 0.00 6.41 -16.80
N ILE A 307 -1.13 6.14 -17.46
CA ILE A 307 -1.26 4.94 -18.29
C ILE A 307 -0.28 4.99 -19.46
N TRP A 308 -0.19 6.14 -20.13
CA TRP A 308 0.65 6.37 -21.30
C TRP A 308 2.14 6.11 -21.02
N THR A 309 2.67 6.72 -19.96
CA THR A 309 4.10 6.65 -19.65
C THR A 309 4.45 5.38 -18.89
N ASN A 310 3.69 5.04 -17.84
CA ASN A 310 4.06 3.94 -16.96
C ASN A 310 3.63 2.58 -17.51
N GLN A 311 2.46 2.48 -18.14
CA GLN A 311 1.91 1.19 -18.55
C GLN A 311 2.23 0.89 -20.02
N MET A 312 1.98 1.84 -20.91
CA MET A 312 2.30 1.69 -22.34
C MET A 312 3.78 1.93 -22.66
N LYS A 313 4.57 2.45 -21.71
CA LYS A 313 6.01 2.75 -21.88
C LYS A 313 6.29 3.71 -23.06
N ARG A 314 5.40 4.67 -23.26
CA ARG A 314 5.49 5.67 -24.33
C ARG A 314 6.10 6.97 -23.83
N ASN A 315 6.82 7.64 -24.73
CA ASN A 315 7.56 8.87 -24.44
C ASN A 315 7.12 10.05 -25.33
N ASP A 316 6.19 9.83 -26.26
CA ASP A 316 5.58 10.88 -27.08
C ASP A 316 4.38 11.51 -26.36
N ASN A 317 4.00 12.74 -26.73
CA ASN A 317 2.87 13.47 -26.14
C ASN A 317 1.84 13.86 -27.21
N PRO A 318 0.98 12.92 -27.66
CA PRO A 318 -0.05 13.24 -28.64
C PRO A 318 -1.16 14.13 -28.04
N PRO A 319 -1.98 14.78 -28.90
CA PRO A 319 -3.15 15.52 -28.45
C PRO A 319 -4.10 14.70 -27.58
N ARG A 320 -4.81 15.35 -26.65
CA ARG A 320 -5.69 14.73 -25.63
C ARG A 320 -6.61 13.64 -26.17
N ASP A 321 -7.39 13.95 -27.20
CA ASP A 321 -8.35 13.00 -27.76
C ASP A 321 -7.67 11.80 -28.44
N GLN A 322 -6.49 12.02 -29.04
CA GLN A 322 -5.71 10.94 -29.63
C GLN A 322 -5.12 10.04 -28.54
N MET A 323 -4.55 10.61 -27.48
CA MET A 323 -4.01 9.86 -26.33
C MET A 323 -5.08 8.95 -25.73
N LEU A 324 -6.28 9.50 -25.49
CA LEU A 324 -7.39 8.73 -24.93
C LEU A 324 -7.82 7.57 -25.84
N ALA A 325 -7.99 7.82 -27.14
CA ALA A 325 -8.40 6.77 -28.08
C ALA A 325 -7.37 5.63 -28.17
N GLU A 326 -6.08 5.95 -28.14
CA GLU A 326 -5.00 4.94 -28.12
C GLU A 326 -4.97 4.18 -26.78
N ILE A 327 -5.27 4.82 -25.65
CA ILE A 327 -5.40 4.15 -24.34
C ILE A 327 -6.61 3.21 -24.34
N GLU A 328 -7.77 3.67 -24.80
CA GLU A 328 -9.00 2.87 -24.90
C GLU A 328 -8.77 1.59 -25.69
N GLN A 329 -8.10 1.71 -26.84
CA GLN A 329 -7.75 0.57 -27.67
C GLN A 329 -6.76 -0.37 -26.94
N TRP A 330 -5.70 0.17 -26.36
CA TRP A 330 -4.67 -0.62 -25.70
C TRP A 330 -5.22 -1.39 -24.48
N GLU A 331 -6.03 -0.76 -23.64
CA GLU A 331 -6.67 -1.40 -22.48
C GLU A 331 -7.58 -2.56 -22.92
N SER A 332 -8.41 -2.31 -23.93
CA SER A 332 -9.32 -3.32 -24.47
C SER A 332 -8.57 -4.51 -25.09
N GLU A 333 -7.45 -4.27 -25.78
CA GLU A 333 -6.68 -5.32 -26.46
C GLU A 333 -5.78 -6.13 -25.50
N THR A 334 -5.25 -5.49 -24.46
CA THR A 334 -4.24 -6.12 -23.59
C THR A 334 -4.81 -6.75 -22.34
N SER A 335 -5.79 -6.12 -21.70
CA SER A 335 -6.37 -6.57 -20.44
C SER A 335 -7.87 -6.84 -20.54
N GLY A 336 -8.55 -6.26 -21.52
CA GLY A 336 -10.02 -6.25 -21.59
C GLY A 336 -10.64 -5.23 -20.63
N THR A 337 -9.83 -4.36 -20.00
CA THR A 337 -10.31 -3.27 -19.15
C THR A 337 -11.07 -2.27 -20.02
N ARG A 338 -12.23 -1.83 -19.56
CA ARG A 338 -13.02 -0.82 -20.24
C ARG A 338 -12.73 0.54 -19.65
N VAL A 339 -12.24 1.46 -20.46
CA VAL A 339 -12.24 2.89 -20.15
C VAL A 339 -13.68 3.39 -20.37
N LEU A 340 -14.37 3.77 -19.29
CA LEU A 340 -15.75 4.25 -19.38
C LEU A 340 -15.82 5.68 -19.94
N GLY A 341 -14.79 6.49 -19.65
CA GLY A 341 -14.64 7.84 -20.19
C GLY A 341 -13.93 8.79 -19.23
N ARG A 342 -13.80 10.05 -19.66
CA ARG A 342 -13.22 11.16 -18.88
C ARG A 342 -14.19 11.64 -17.81
N MET A 343 -13.71 11.88 -16.60
CA MET A 343 -14.51 12.40 -15.48
C MET A 343 -14.92 13.87 -15.67
N GLY A 344 -14.19 14.63 -16.50
CA GLY A 344 -14.49 16.02 -16.86
C GLY A 344 -13.41 17.04 -16.49
N PHE A 345 -12.41 16.61 -15.71
CA PHE A 345 -11.29 17.47 -15.30
C PHE A 345 -9.95 16.80 -15.63
N GLU A 346 -8.93 17.66 -15.66
CA GLU A 346 -7.56 17.27 -15.84
C GLU A 346 -6.78 17.53 -14.54
N ASN A 347 -5.99 16.56 -14.12
CA ASN A 347 -5.06 16.70 -13.01
C ASN A 347 -3.63 16.87 -13.55
N ALA A 348 -3.43 17.94 -14.33
CA ALA A 348 -2.14 18.21 -14.98
C ALA A 348 -1.07 18.54 -13.95
N TYR A 349 0.14 18.05 -14.20
CA TYR A 349 1.34 18.57 -13.55
C TYR A 349 1.57 20.02 -13.99
N GLY A 350 1.99 20.83 -13.04
CA GLY A 350 2.51 22.16 -13.26
C GLY A 350 3.67 22.45 -12.32
N LEU A 351 4.30 23.59 -12.52
CA LEU A 351 5.22 24.17 -11.54
C LEU A 351 4.49 25.28 -10.79
N ALA A 352 4.51 25.23 -9.47
CA ALA A 352 3.94 26.25 -8.61
C ALA A 352 5.01 27.01 -7.84
N MET A 353 4.76 28.29 -7.60
CA MET A 353 5.55 29.10 -6.67
C MET A 353 4.66 30.12 -5.94
N ARG A 354 5.19 30.78 -4.91
CA ARG A 354 4.43 31.81 -4.17
C ARG A 354 4.07 32.96 -5.11
N GLU A 355 2.80 33.36 -5.12
CA GLU A 355 2.28 34.44 -5.97
C GLU A 355 3.05 35.75 -5.77
N GLU A 356 3.40 36.08 -4.53
CA GLU A 356 4.21 37.27 -4.20
C GLU A 356 5.57 37.27 -4.92
N VAL A 357 6.26 36.13 -4.97
CA VAL A 357 7.58 36.00 -5.60
C VAL A 357 7.44 36.02 -7.11
N ALA A 358 6.42 35.34 -7.64
CA ALA A 358 6.14 35.32 -9.06
C ALA A 358 5.82 36.73 -9.58
N ALA A 359 4.98 37.49 -8.85
CA ALA A 359 4.64 38.86 -9.20
C ALA A 359 5.84 39.82 -9.08
N GLU A 360 6.64 39.71 -8.02
CA GLU A 360 7.83 40.56 -7.83
C GLU A 360 8.90 40.33 -8.90
N ARG A 361 9.11 39.07 -9.30
CA ARG A 361 10.15 38.69 -10.26
C ARG A 361 9.67 38.59 -11.71
N GLY A 362 8.37 38.76 -11.96
CA GLY A 362 7.77 38.69 -13.29
C GLY A 362 7.71 37.28 -13.88
N PHE A 363 7.52 36.25 -13.05
CA PHE A 363 7.34 34.88 -13.51
C PHE A 363 5.86 34.60 -13.81
N GLU A 364 5.54 34.35 -15.08
CA GLU A 364 4.19 33.96 -15.54
C GLU A 364 4.16 32.55 -16.15
N SER A 365 5.30 32.10 -16.66
CA SER A 365 5.48 30.83 -17.36
C SER A 365 6.73 30.07 -16.91
N ILE A 366 6.78 28.78 -17.26
CA ILE A 366 7.96 27.94 -17.03
C ILE A 366 9.18 28.49 -17.77
N ALA A 367 8.98 29.09 -18.95
CA ALA A 367 10.04 29.72 -19.74
C ALA A 367 10.74 30.87 -18.97
N ASP A 368 10.00 31.60 -18.13
CA ASP A 368 10.56 32.71 -17.36
C ASP A 368 11.51 32.23 -16.25
N LEU A 369 11.38 30.97 -15.81
CA LEU A 369 12.26 30.39 -14.80
C LEU A 369 13.66 30.08 -15.33
N VAL A 370 13.84 29.87 -16.64
CA VAL A 370 15.09 29.30 -17.21
C VAL A 370 16.33 30.08 -16.79
N ALA A 371 16.27 31.41 -16.82
CA ALA A 371 17.40 32.26 -16.44
C ALA A 371 17.68 32.29 -14.93
N ALA A 372 16.64 32.09 -14.10
CA ALA A 372 16.73 32.15 -12.64
C ALA A 372 16.96 30.79 -11.99
N ALA A 373 16.61 29.69 -12.68
CA ALA A 373 16.63 28.33 -12.16
C ALA A 373 17.94 27.94 -11.45
N PRO A 374 19.15 28.31 -11.93
CA PRO A 374 20.40 27.93 -11.27
C PRO A 374 20.55 28.46 -9.83
N GLY A 375 19.78 29.49 -9.45
CA GLY A 375 19.73 30.04 -8.10
C GLY A 375 18.49 29.66 -7.30
N LEU A 376 17.61 28.81 -7.84
CA LEU A 376 16.36 28.37 -7.21
C LEU A 376 16.45 26.90 -6.79
N THR A 377 15.70 26.56 -5.75
CA THR A 377 15.48 25.18 -5.31
C THR A 377 14.14 24.68 -5.82
N ILE A 378 14.13 23.56 -6.56
CA ILE A 378 12.90 22.87 -6.96
C ILE A 378 12.58 21.72 -5.99
N GLY A 379 11.34 21.70 -5.51
CA GLY A 379 10.78 20.62 -4.72
C GLY A 379 9.86 19.71 -5.54
N GLY A 380 9.98 18.40 -5.35
CA GLY A 380 9.10 17.42 -6.01
C GLY A 380 8.82 16.23 -5.10
N ASP A 381 7.79 15.45 -5.43
CA ASP A 381 7.65 14.13 -4.83
C ASP A 381 8.80 13.20 -5.26
N PRO A 382 9.14 12.14 -4.50
CA PRO A 382 10.31 11.32 -4.80
C PRO A 382 10.34 10.73 -6.20
N GLU A 383 9.17 10.50 -6.82
CA GLU A 383 9.07 9.96 -8.17
C GLU A 383 9.16 11.07 -9.23
N PHE A 384 8.80 12.31 -8.91
CA PHE A 384 8.71 13.43 -9.86
C PHE A 384 10.00 13.63 -10.67
N PHE A 385 11.17 13.57 -10.04
CA PHE A 385 12.42 13.84 -10.74
C PHE A 385 12.95 12.67 -11.58
N GLU A 386 12.45 11.46 -11.34
CA GLU A 386 12.81 10.25 -12.10
C GLU A 386 11.84 9.99 -13.26
N ARG A 387 10.69 10.66 -13.25
CA ARG A 387 9.62 10.56 -14.25
C ARG A 387 10.08 11.09 -15.62
N PRO A 388 9.88 10.34 -16.72
CA PRO A 388 10.09 10.81 -18.09
C PRO A 388 9.44 12.16 -18.38
N GLU A 389 8.33 12.45 -17.72
CA GLU A 389 7.54 13.68 -17.85
C GLU A 389 8.30 14.91 -17.36
N TRP A 390 8.94 14.83 -16.19
CA TRP A 390 9.82 15.90 -15.72
C TRP A 390 11.04 16.06 -16.61
N ILE A 391 11.62 14.94 -17.05
CA ILE A 391 12.77 14.94 -17.96
C ILE A 391 12.41 15.67 -19.26
N ALA A 392 11.24 15.40 -19.83
CA ALA A 392 10.74 16.06 -21.03
C ALA A 392 10.56 17.57 -20.82
N VAL A 393 9.95 18.00 -19.72
CA VAL A 393 9.76 19.42 -19.39
C VAL A 393 11.11 20.12 -19.18
N ARG A 394 12.01 19.50 -18.41
CA ARG A 394 13.36 20.01 -18.19
C ARG A 394 14.10 20.21 -19.51
N ASP A 395 14.02 19.22 -20.40
CA ASP A 395 14.76 19.24 -21.67
C ASP A 395 14.12 20.16 -22.71
N ALA A 396 12.79 20.29 -22.73
CA ALA A 396 12.06 21.22 -23.60
C ALA A 396 12.44 22.69 -23.30
N TYR A 397 12.39 23.08 -22.03
CA TYR A 397 12.70 24.44 -21.59
C TYR A 397 14.20 24.69 -21.33
N GLY A 398 15.03 23.64 -21.27
CA GLY A 398 16.43 23.76 -20.86
C GLY A 398 16.61 24.17 -19.40
N LEU A 399 15.73 23.72 -18.51
CA LEU A 399 15.74 24.08 -17.08
C LEU A 399 16.94 23.44 -16.36
N ASN A 400 17.66 24.25 -15.58
CA ASN A 400 18.75 23.78 -14.74
C ASN A 400 18.68 24.42 -13.35
N PHE A 401 18.05 23.72 -12.40
CA PHE A 401 17.89 24.19 -11.03
C PHE A 401 19.19 24.06 -10.23
N GLY A 402 19.41 24.97 -9.28
CA GLY A 402 20.59 24.95 -8.41
C GLY A 402 20.56 23.78 -7.42
N GLU A 403 19.38 23.46 -6.90
CA GLU A 403 19.16 22.34 -5.98
C GLU A 403 17.80 21.67 -6.25
N ASN A 404 17.76 20.34 -6.17
CA ASN A 404 16.53 19.54 -6.23
C ASN A 404 16.29 18.89 -4.86
N ARG A 405 15.08 19.00 -4.32
CA ARG A 405 14.70 18.39 -3.03
C ARG A 405 13.46 17.54 -3.14
N ASN A 406 13.49 16.37 -2.50
CA ASN A 406 12.37 15.46 -2.43
C ASN A 406 11.53 15.73 -1.18
N PHE A 407 10.23 15.91 -1.36
CA PHE A 407 9.26 16.10 -0.28
C PHE A 407 8.12 15.09 -0.43
N ALA A 408 7.46 14.70 0.66
CA ALA A 408 6.17 14.03 0.51
C ALA A 408 5.14 15.05 -0.05
N PRO A 409 4.19 14.65 -0.91
CA PRO A 409 3.19 15.57 -1.51
C PRO A 409 2.43 16.45 -0.51
N THR A 410 2.20 15.93 0.70
CA THR A 410 1.55 16.66 1.79
C THR A 410 2.38 17.83 2.33
N PHE A 411 3.71 17.81 2.18
CA PHE A 411 4.63 18.80 2.72
C PHE A 411 5.18 19.79 1.69
N MET A 412 4.93 19.59 0.40
CA MET A 412 5.48 20.45 -0.66
C MET A 412 5.04 21.91 -0.54
N TYR A 413 3.78 22.15 -0.23
CA TYR A 413 3.23 23.51 0.00
C TYR A 413 3.86 24.18 1.23
N ASN A 414 4.15 23.40 2.28
CA ASN A 414 4.86 23.90 3.45
C ASN A 414 6.32 24.23 3.13
N ALA A 415 6.96 23.47 2.24
CA ALA A 415 8.32 23.76 1.77
C ALA A 415 8.40 25.10 1.02
N LEU A 416 7.36 25.45 0.24
CA LEU A 416 7.23 26.81 -0.31
C LEU A 416 7.10 27.85 0.80
N LYS A 417 6.25 27.63 1.82
CA LYS A 417 6.07 28.60 2.92
C LYS A 417 7.32 28.78 3.78
N SER A 418 8.08 27.71 4.04
CA SER A 418 9.29 27.74 4.87
C SER A 418 10.54 28.22 4.13
N GLY A 419 10.47 28.37 2.80
CA GLY A 419 11.61 28.72 1.95
C GLY A 419 12.59 27.57 1.73
N GLU A 420 12.18 26.33 2.04
CA GLU A 420 12.96 25.12 1.73
C GLU A 420 12.91 24.74 0.25
N ALA A 421 11.91 25.27 -0.48
CA ALA A 421 11.80 25.24 -1.93
C ALA A 421 11.30 26.60 -2.46
N ASP A 422 11.75 26.98 -3.65
CA ASP A 422 11.30 28.22 -4.33
C ASP A 422 10.22 27.91 -5.38
N VAL A 423 10.33 26.74 -6.00
CA VAL A 423 9.38 26.19 -6.98
C VAL A 423 9.07 24.77 -6.54
N ILE A 424 7.82 24.33 -6.67
CA ILE A 424 7.45 22.93 -6.45
C ILE A 424 6.74 22.37 -7.67
N SER A 425 6.80 21.05 -7.87
CA SER A 425 5.78 20.40 -8.70
C SER A 425 4.41 20.53 -8.02
N ALA A 426 3.38 20.76 -8.79
CA ALA A 426 2.03 20.92 -8.29
C ALA A 426 1.04 20.26 -9.24
N TYR A 427 -0.11 19.92 -8.68
CA TYR A 427 -1.23 19.35 -9.41
C TYR A 427 -2.27 20.43 -9.59
N THR A 428 -2.73 20.68 -10.82
CA THR A 428 -3.70 21.74 -11.12
C THR A 428 -5.02 21.61 -10.36
N SER A 429 -5.41 20.39 -9.98
CA SER A 429 -6.59 20.12 -9.16
C SER A 429 -6.35 20.25 -7.65
N ASP A 430 -5.14 20.59 -7.19
CA ASP A 430 -4.85 20.72 -5.75
C ASP A 430 -5.49 21.99 -5.18
N GLY A 431 -6.35 21.78 -4.18
CA GLY A 431 -7.06 22.85 -3.51
C GLY A 431 -6.16 23.84 -2.77
N ARG A 432 -4.94 23.43 -2.39
CA ARG A 432 -4.00 24.28 -1.65
C ARG A 432 -3.39 25.39 -2.49
N ILE A 433 -3.42 25.28 -3.82
CA ILE A 433 -2.93 26.34 -4.72
C ILE A 433 -3.67 27.66 -4.46
N ALA A 434 -5.01 27.61 -4.40
CA ALA A 434 -5.82 28.81 -4.17
C ALA A 434 -5.73 29.27 -2.71
N ALA A 435 -5.72 28.33 -1.76
CA ALA A 435 -5.68 28.63 -0.34
C ALA A 435 -4.35 29.27 0.11
N ASP A 436 -3.23 28.83 -0.47
CA ASP A 436 -1.90 29.32 -0.15
C ASP A 436 -1.43 30.45 -1.07
N ASN A 437 -2.33 30.97 -1.91
CA ASN A 437 -2.06 32.04 -2.87
C ASN A 437 -0.81 31.74 -3.72
N LEU A 438 -0.84 30.62 -4.43
CA LEU A 438 0.25 30.16 -5.28
C LEU A 438 -0.07 30.40 -6.76
N ARG A 439 0.97 30.74 -7.53
CA ARG A 439 0.90 30.81 -8.98
C ARG A 439 1.29 29.48 -9.58
N ILE A 440 0.40 28.92 -10.42
CA ILE A 440 0.78 27.87 -11.38
C ILE A 440 1.36 28.56 -12.60
N LEU A 441 2.58 28.19 -12.97
CA LEU A 441 3.28 28.73 -14.12
C LEU A 441 2.74 28.10 -15.40
N ALA A 442 2.46 28.94 -16.40
CA ALA A 442 2.00 28.48 -17.70
C ALA A 442 3.07 27.62 -18.40
N ASP A 443 2.63 26.57 -19.10
CA ASP A 443 3.45 25.70 -19.94
C ASP A 443 3.20 26.02 -21.44
N PRO A 444 3.79 27.10 -21.99
CA PRO A 444 3.55 27.52 -23.38
C PRO A 444 3.97 26.49 -24.44
N GLU A 445 4.94 25.62 -24.14
CA GLU A 445 5.39 24.56 -25.05
C GLU A 445 4.51 23.28 -24.96
N GLY A 446 3.61 23.19 -23.98
CA GLY A 446 2.82 21.98 -23.73
C GLY A 446 3.70 20.77 -23.44
N ALA A 447 4.78 20.97 -22.69
CA ALA A 447 5.77 19.95 -22.40
C ALA A 447 5.25 18.89 -21.41
N PHE A 448 4.34 19.26 -20.50
CA PHE A 448 3.67 18.28 -19.64
C PHE A 448 2.68 17.43 -20.45
N PRO A 449 2.66 16.09 -20.24
CA PRO A 449 1.64 15.25 -20.84
C PRO A 449 0.28 15.51 -20.21
N ASN A 450 -0.78 15.17 -20.93
CA ASN A 450 -2.15 15.37 -20.47
C ASN A 450 -2.54 14.34 -19.41
N TYR A 451 -3.20 14.77 -18.33
CA TYR A 451 -3.62 13.92 -17.20
C TYR A 451 -5.13 13.97 -16.98
N ASP A 452 -5.87 13.66 -18.04
CA ASP A 452 -7.32 13.50 -17.95
C ASP A 452 -7.64 12.37 -16.96
N ALA A 453 -8.47 12.67 -15.96
CA ALA A 453 -8.98 11.66 -15.05
C ALA A 453 -9.98 10.78 -15.81
N VAL A 454 -9.71 9.48 -15.87
CA VAL A 454 -10.51 8.49 -16.60
C VAL A 454 -10.97 7.38 -15.67
N MET A 455 -12.22 6.95 -15.82
CA MET A 455 -12.76 5.82 -15.08
C MET A 455 -12.51 4.51 -15.84
N LEU A 456 -11.93 3.54 -15.15
CA LEU A 456 -11.66 2.19 -15.64
C LEU A 456 -12.61 1.20 -14.95
N LEU A 457 -13.18 0.29 -15.74
CA LEU A 457 -13.95 -0.85 -15.28
C LEU A 457 -13.18 -2.14 -15.60
N ALA A 458 -13.07 -3.01 -14.60
CA ALA A 458 -12.42 -4.31 -14.75
C ALA A 458 -13.08 -5.16 -15.84
N PRO A 459 -12.34 -6.08 -16.49
CA PRO A 459 -12.89 -7.01 -17.47
C PRO A 459 -14.14 -7.77 -16.97
N SER A 460 -14.19 -8.13 -15.69
CA SER A 460 -15.34 -8.79 -15.06
C SER A 460 -16.63 -7.95 -15.03
N ARG A 461 -16.51 -6.61 -15.09
CA ARG A 461 -17.62 -5.64 -15.00
C ARG A 461 -17.76 -4.74 -16.23
N ALA A 462 -16.88 -4.90 -17.22
CA ALA A 462 -16.81 -4.05 -18.41
C ALA A 462 -18.15 -3.98 -19.18
N ASP A 463 -18.89 -5.09 -19.21
CA ASP A 463 -20.17 -5.23 -19.93
C ASP A 463 -21.41 -5.19 -19.00
N ASP A 464 -21.22 -4.87 -17.71
CA ASP A 464 -22.33 -4.76 -16.76
C ASP A 464 -23.11 -3.46 -17.02
N ALA A 465 -24.19 -3.58 -17.80
CA ALA A 465 -25.02 -2.45 -18.19
C ALA A 465 -25.66 -1.72 -17.00
N ALA A 466 -25.89 -2.40 -15.88
CA ALA A 466 -26.49 -1.78 -14.69
C ALA A 466 -25.46 -0.92 -13.95
N ILE A 467 -24.24 -1.42 -13.77
CA ILE A 467 -23.12 -0.63 -13.21
C ILE A 467 -22.81 0.56 -14.13
N VAL A 468 -22.70 0.32 -15.45
CA VAL A 468 -22.43 1.38 -16.42
C VAL A 468 -23.50 2.47 -16.36
N ALA A 469 -24.80 2.11 -16.28
CA ALA A 469 -25.88 3.08 -16.19
C ALA A 469 -25.78 3.99 -14.94
N VAL A 470 -25.37 3.44 -13.80
CA VAL A 470 -25.20 4.21 -12.54
C VAL A 470 -24.00 5.17 -12.64
N LEU A 471 -22.94 4.78 -13.34
CA LEU A 471 -21.69 5.53 -13.42
C LEU A 471 -21.62 6.51 -14.59
N GLN A 472 -22.36 6.26 -15.68
CA GLN A 472 -22.37 7.08 -16.88
C GLN A 472 -22.60 8.59 -16.61
N PRO A 473 -23.48 9.00 -15.67
CA PRO A 473 -23.68 10.42 -15.35
C PRO A 473 -22.46 11.13 -14.76
N LEU A 474 -21.45 10.40 -14.27
CA LEU A 474 -20.20 10.99 -13.78
C LEU A 474 -19.23 11.37 -14.90
N ILE A 475 -19.41 10.80 -16.10
CA ILE A 475 -18.52 11.05 -17.23
C ILE A 475 -18.75 12.47 -17.76
N GLY A 476 -17.72 13.30 -17.68
CA GLY A 476 -17.73 14.71 -18.09
C GLY A 476 -18.40 15.66 -17.09
N ALA A 477 -18.78 15.20 -15.90
CA ALA A 477 -19.58 15.99 -14.95
C ALA A 477 -18.76 16.84 -13.97
N ILE A 478 -17.49 16.48 -13.74
CA ILE A 478 -16.64 17.12 -12.74
C ILE A 478 -15.73 18.11 -13.41
N ASP A 479 -15.92 19.42 -13.17
CA ASP A 479 -14.95 20.43 -13.58
C ASP A 479 -13.78 20.56 -12.58
N VAL A 480 -12.70 21.20 -13.02
CA VAL A 480 -11.47 21.34 -12.22
C VAL A 480 -11.69 22.13 -10.94
N GLU A 481 -12.57 23.14 -10.94
CA GLU A 481 -12.82 23.98 -9.77
C GLU A 481 -13.61 23.22 -8.70
N ALA A 482 -14.63 22.45 -9.09
CA ALA A 482 -15.35 21.55 -8.21
C ALA A 482 -14.40 20.52 -7.56
N MET A 483 -13.47 19.96 -8.33
CA MET A 483 -12.47 19.03 -7.80
C MET A 483 -11.49 19.73 -6.84
N ARG A 484 -11.04 20.96 -7.15
CA ARG A 484 -10.18 21.77 -6.25
C ARG A 484 -10.86 22.09 -4.93
N GLU A 485 -12.13 22.50 -4.97
CA GLU A 485 -12.95 22.73 -3.78
C GLU A 485 -13.03 21.47 -2.91
N ALA A 486 -13.28 20.31 -3.52
CA ALA A 486 -13.36 19.03 -2.83
C ALA A 486 -12.02 18.58 -2.23
N ASN A 487 -10.92 18.70 -2.99
CA ASN A 487 -9.57 18.41 -2.50
C ASN A 487 -9.21 19.33 -1.31
N PHE A 488 -9.47 20.63 -1.43
CA PHE A 488 -9.22 21.59 -0.35
C PHE A 488 -9.98 21.22 0.92
N ALA A 489 -11.24 20.78 0.80
CA ALA A 489 -12.05 20.43 1.96
C ALA A 489 -11.47 19.26 2.77
N VAL A 490 -10.72 18.35 2.14
CA VAL A 490 -10.02 17.24 2.82
C VAL A 490 -8.65 17.68 3.34
N ASP A 491 -7.93 18.52 2.60
CA ASP A 491 -6.52 18.82 2.87
C ASP A 491 -6.29 20.04 3.79
N ARG A 492 -7.28 20.94 3.92
CA ARG A 492 -7.20 22.19 4.72
C ARG A 492 -6.87 21.97 6.19
N GLU A 493 -6.16 22.88 6.84
CA GLU A 493 -5.69 22.66 8.23
C GLU A 493 -6.82 22.56 9.27
N GLU A 494 -7.88 23.37 9.11
CA GLU A 494 -9.02 23.45 10.04
C GLU A 494 -10.32 22.95 9.38
N ASP A 495 -11.23 22.41 10.19
CA ASP A 495 -12.54 21.92 9.75
C ASP A 495 -12.51 20.86 8.62
N LYS A 496 -11.48 20.01 8.57
CA LYS A 496 -11.35 18.96 7.54
C LYS A 496 -12.62 18.12 7.37
N LEU A 497 -13.04 17.99 6.12
CA LEU A 497 -14.04 17.00 5.72
C LEU A 497 -13.39 15.63 5.56
N THR A 498 -14.14 14.58 5.88
CA THR A 498 -13.75 13.23 5.46
C THR A 498 -13.88 13.10 3.94
N PRO A 499 -13.13 12.22 3.26
CA PRO A 499 -13.30 12.00 1.82
C PRO A 499 -14.74 11.70 1.40
N ARG A 500 -15.51 10.98 2.23
CA ARG A 500 -16.94 10.73 1.98
C ARG A 500 -17.80 11.99 2.08
N ALA A 501 -17.48 12.90 3.00
CA ALA A 501 -18.19 14.17 3.12
C ALA A 501 -17.83 15.14 1.98
N ALA A 502 -16.55 15.16 1.56
CA ALA A 502 -16.12 15.90 0.38
C ALA A 502 -16.73 15.33 -0.92
N ALA A 503 -16.88 14.00 -1.02
CA ALA A 503 -17.60 13.37 -2.12
C ALA A 503 -19.08 13.78 -2.17
N GLN A 504 -19.76 13.87 -1.02
CA GLN A 504 -21.12 14.40 -0.98
C GLN A 504 -21.18 15.86 -1.42
N MET A 505 -20.26 16.70 -0.94
CA MET A 505 -20.16 18.10 -1.36
C MET A 505 -19.94 18.22 -2.87
N LEU A 506 -19.12 17.33 -3.44
CA LEU A 506 -18.86 17.27 -4.88
C LEU A 506 -20.13 16.84 -5.65
N THR A 507 -20.88 15.84 -5.18
CA THR A 507 -22.19 15.45 -5.74
C THR A 507 -23.15 16.63 -5.81
N ASP A 508 -23.25 17.39 -4.72
CA ASP A 508 -24.14 18.55 -4.64
C ASP A 508 -23.67 19.67 -5.61
N ARG A 509 -22.35 19.85 -5.75
CA ARG A 509 -21.73 20.86 -6.64
C ARG A 509 -21.99 20.59 -8.12
N ILE A 510 -21.91 19.32 -8.53
CA ILE A 510 -22.16 18.87 -9.92
C ILE A 510 -23.64 18.68 -10.24
N GLY A 511 -24.53 18.83 -9.25
CA GLY A 511 -25.98 18.81 -9.44
C GLY A 511 -26.55 17.46 -9.87
N LEU A 512 -25.88 16.36 -9.50
CA LEU A 512 -26.31 15.03 -9.87
C LEU A 512 -27.30 14.46 -8.83
N GLU A 513 -28.50 14.09 -9.28
CA GLU A 513 -29.48 13.39 -8.44
C GLU A 513 -29.05 11.94 -8.13
N ALA A 514 -29.67 11.34 -7.11
CA ALA A 514 -29.51 9.93 -6.79
C ALA A 514 -30.04 9.07 -7.96
N PRO A 515 -29.34 7.97 -8.31
CA PRO A 515 -29.65 7.13 -9.47
C PRO A 515 -31.00 6.40 -9.41
#